data_AF-A0A0S4KW00-F1
#
_entry.id   AF-A0A0S4KW00-F1
#
_cell.length_a   1.000
_cell.length_b   1.000
_cell.length_c   1.000
_cell.angle_alpha   90.00
_cell.angle_beta   90.00
_cell.angle_gamma   90.00
#
_symmetry.space_group_name_H-M   'P 1'
#
loop_
_entity.id
_entity.type
_entity.pdbx_description
1 polymer ?
#
loop_
_entity_poly.entity_id
_entity_poly.type
_entity_poly.pdbx_seq_one_letter_code
_entity_poly.pdbx_strand_id
1 'polypeptide(L)' 'MLRWTTAKPTVPGWYWYRGDAHEADAFIVEVDAVGQFQWPDGGYQEVSLAKGEWAGPIEEPVE' A
#
# COMPACT_ATOMS: atom_id res chain seq x y z
N MET A 1 -10.71 -10.67 -8.16
CA MET A 1 -9.27 -10.93 -8.40
C MET A 1 -8.55 -9.60 -8.29
N LEU A 2 -7.62 -9.48 -7.35
CA LEU A 2 -6.82 -8.26 -7.18
C LEU A 2 -5.83 -8.12 -8.34
N ARG A 3 -5.75 -6.92 -8.92
CA ARG A 3 -4.76 -6.58 -9.95
C ARG A 3 -3.63 -5.80 -9.30
N TRP A 4 -2.45 -6.41 -9.31
CA TRP A 4 -1.21 -5.76 -8.90
C TRP A 4 -0.71 -4.82 -10.00
N THR A 5 -0.21 -3.66 -9.59
CA THR A 5 0.32 -2.63 -10.48
C THR A 5 1.41 -1.82 -9.80
N THR A 6 2.36 -1.30 -10.56
CA THR A 6 3.35 -0.33 -10.07
C THR A 6 2.82 1.10 -10.05
N ALA A 7 1.61 1.33 -10.62
CA ALA A 7 0.91 2.59 -10.51
C ALA A 7 0.62 2.91 -9.04
N LYS A 8 0.91 4.14 -8.63
CA LYS A 8 0.77 4.58 -7.26
C LYS A 8 -0.70 4.84 -6.91
N PRO A 9 -1.16 4.43 -5.72
CA PRO A 9 -2.42 4.91 -5.16
C PRO A 9 -2.52 6.44 -5.23
N THR A 10 -3.65 6.93 -5.75
CA THR A 10 -3.94 8.37 -5.85
C THR A 10 -5.13 8.80 -5.00
N VAL A 11 -5.76 7.85 -4.30
CA VAL A 11 -6.90 8.10 -3.41
C VAL A 11 -6.67 7.40 -2.07
N PRO A 12 -7.16 7.98 -0.96
CA PRO A 12 -7.06 7.35 0.36
C PRO A 12 -7.82 6.03 0.42
N GLY A 13 -7.39 5.15 1.32
CA GLY A 13 -8.05 3.88 1.60
C GLY A 13 -7.07 2.73 1.79
N TRP A 14 -7.61 1.52 1.87
CA TRP A 14 -6.85 0.31 2.12
C TRP A 14 -6.30 -0.29 0.82
N TYR A 15 -5.04 -0.71 0.85
CA TYR A 15 -4.38 -1.35 -0.29
C TYR A 15 -3.54 -2.53 0.18
N TRP A 16 -3.46 -3.55 -0.66
CA TRP A 16 -2.35 -4.48 -0.59
C TRP A 16 -1.09 -3.83 -1.15
N TYR A 17 0.00 -3.95 -0.42
CA TYR A 17 1.34 -3.56 -0.85
C TYR A 17 2.26 -4.77 -0.82
N ARG A 18 3.18 -4.87 -1.79
CA ARG A 18 4.33 -5.76 -1.73
C ARG A 18 5.57 -5.03 -2.26
N GLY A 19 6.71 -5.24 -1.60
CA GLY A 19 7.97 -4.62 -2.00
C GLY A 19 8.43 -5.10 -3.38
N ASP A 20 9.17 -4.26 -4.10
CA ASP A 20 9.82 -4.67 -5.34
C ASP A 20 10.76 -5.87 -5.08
N ALA A 21 10.92 -6.74 -6.09
CA ALA A 21 11.72 -7.95 -5.99
C ALA A 21 11.45 -8.85 -4.75
N HIS A 22 10.25 -8.80 -4.17
CA HIS A 22 9.89 -9.50 -2.93
C HIS A 22 10.72 -9.09 -1.69
N GLU A 23 11.22 -7.85 -1.65
CA GLU A 23 11.87 -7.29 -0.44
C GLU A 23 10.93 -7.29 0.78
N ALA A 24 9.61 -7.30 0.54
CA ALA A 24 8.60 -7.53 1.55
C ALA A 24 7.49 -8.44 1.01
N ASP A 25 7.02 -9.36 1.84
CA ASP A 25 5.77 -10.10 1.61
C ASP A 25 4.59 -9.14 1.46
N ALA A 26 3.49 -9.62 0.89
CA ALA A 26 2.30 -8.78 0.74
C ALA A 26 1.64 -8.51 2.10
N PHE A 27 1.36 -7.24 2.41
CA PHE A 27 0.60 -6.83 3.59
C PHE A 27 -0.35 -5.67 3.25
N ILE A 28 -1.33 -5.44 4.12
CA ILE A 28 -2.32 -4.38 3.96
C ILE A 28 -1.81 -3.11 4.64
N VAL A 29 -1.96 -1.98 3.96
CA VAL A 29 -1.68 -0.64 4.49
C VAL A 29 -2.86 0.29 4.22
N GLU A 30 -3.04 1.27 5.09
CA GLU A 30 -3.93 2.40 4.87
C GLU A 30 -3.13 3.56 4.25
N VAL A 31 -3.58 4.05 3.10
CA VAL A 31 -3.11 5.30 2.49
C VAL A 31 -4.00 6.43 2.97
N ASP A 32 -3.41 7.44 3.58
CA ASP A 32 -4.13 8.58 4.13
C ASP A 32 -4.46 9.66 3.08
N ALA A 33 -5.13 10.74 3.53
CA ALA A 33 -5.53 11.88 2.71
C ALA A 33 -4.36 12.67 2.09
N VAL A 34 -3.15 12.55 2.65
CA VAL A 34 -1.95 13.24 2.15
C VAL A 34 -1.04 12.32 1.33
N GLY A 35 -1.46 11.09 1.06
CA GLY A 35 -0.72 10.13 0.24
C GLY A 35 0.46 9.47 0.97
N GLN A 36 0.35 9.33 2.29
CA GLN A 36 1.28 8.57 3.11
C GLN A 36 0.64 7.28 3.60
N PHE A 37 1.47 6.29 3.93
CA PHE A 37 1.05 5.10 4.64
C PHE A 37 2.06 4.78 5.75
N GLN A 38 1.61 3.99 6.72
CA GLN A 38 2.44 3.54 7.83
C GLN A 38 2.91 2.09 7.60
N TRP A 39 4.19 1.84 7.80
CA TRP A 39 4.78 0.50 7.84
C TRP A 39 4.40 -0.22 9.14
N PRO A 40 4.45 -1.57 9.18
CA PRO A 40 4.20 -2.34 10.40
C PRO A 40 5.14 -2.00 11.57
N ASP A 41 6.31 -1.41 11.29
CA ASP A 41 7.27 -0.96 12.32
C ASP A 41 6.95 0.44 12.89
N GLY A 42 5.91 1.09 12.37
CA GLY A 42 5.43 2.40 12.77
C GLY A 42 6.01 3.58 11.97
N GLY A 43 6.94 3.35 11.04
CA GLY A 43 7.48 4.38 10.17
C GLY A 43 6.48 4.85 9.12
N TYR A 44 6.55 6.12 8.71
CA TYR A 44 5.70 6.68 7.65
C TYR A 44 6.49 6.81 6.35
N GLN A 45 5.81 6.60 5.23
CA GLN A 45 6.39 6.79 3.91
C GLN A 45 5.38 7.36 2.92
N GLU A 46 5.86 8.27 2.06
CA GLU A 46 5.09 8.75 0.91
C GLU A 46 4.90 7.62 -0.12
N VAL A 47 3.66 7.46 -0.57
CA VAL A 47 3.29 6.52 -1.63
C VAL A 47 4.09 6.77 -2.92
N SER A 48 4.38 8.03 -3.22
CA SER A 48 5.17 8.47 -4.39
C SER A 48 6.58 7.87 -4.42
N LEU A 49 7.19 7.63 -3.25
CA LEU A 49 8.57 7.17 -3.07
C LEU A 49 8.68 5.66 -2.87
N ALA A 50 7.59 4.98 -2.50
CA ALA A 50 7.57 3.55 -2.25
C ALA A 50 7.80 2.73 -3.53
N LYS A 51 8.76 1.80 -3.49
CA LYS A 51 9.08 0.89 -4.60
C LYS A 51 8.42 -0.46 -4.37
N GLY A 52 7.48 -0.78 -5.24
CA GLY A 52 6.70 -2.01 -5.11
C GLY A 52 5.43 -1.95 -5.93
N GLU A 53 4.61 -2.96 -5.72
CA GLU A 53 3.32 -3.11 -6.38
C GLU A 53 2.18 -2.92 -5.38
N TRP A 54 1.07 -2.44 -5.91
CA TRP A 54 -0.14 -2.10 -5.18
C TRP A 54 -1.32 -2.84 -5.79
N ALA A 55 -2.28 -3.22 -4.95
CA ALA A 55 -3.58 -3.67 -5.40
C ALA A 55 -4.69 -3.11 -4.51
N GLY A 56 -5.67 -2.43 -5.12
CA GLY A 56 -6.76 -1.79 -4.41
C GLY A 56 -7.32 -0.58 -5.17
N PRO A 57 -8.14 0.27 -4.51
CA PRO A 57 -8.51 0.17 -3.09
C PRO A 57 -9.32 -1.10 -2.78
N ILE A 58 -9.21 -1.59 -1.55
CA ILE A 58 -10.01 -2.70 -1.00
C ILE A 58 -10.95 -2.18 0.10
N GLU A 59 -11.94 -3.00 0.45
CA GLU A 59 -12.74 -2.76 1.66
C GLU A 59 -11.84 -2.81 2.90
N GLU A 60 -12.23 -2.06 3.93
CA GLU A 60 -11.56 -2.07 5.22
C GLU A 60 -11.48 -3.52 5.75
N PRO A 61 -10.30 -3.97 6.20
CA PRO A 61 -10.16 -5.28 6.80
C PRO A 61 -11.05 -5.39 8.04
N VAL A 62 -11.85 -6.45 8.12
CA VAL A 62 -12.61 -6.78 9.32
C VAL A 62 -11.67 -7.44 10.32
N GLU A 63 -11.72 -7.00 11.59
CA GLU A 63 -10.95 -7.57 12.71
C GLU A 63 -11.34 -9.01 13.06
#